data_AF-A0A6N9RH15-F1
#
_entry.id   AF-A0A6N9RH15-F1
#
_cell.length_a   1.000
_cell.length_b   1.000
_cell.length_c   1.000
_cell.angle_alpha   90.00
_cell.angle_beta   90.00
_cell.angle_gamma   90.00
#
_symmetry.space_group_name_H-M   'P 1'
#
loop_
_entity.id
_entity.type
_entity.pdbx_description
1 polymer ?
#
loop_
_entity_poly.entity_id
_entity_poly.type
_entity_poly.pdbx_seq_one_letter_code
_entity_poly.pdbx_strand_id
1 'polypeptide(L)'
;MKRMFDLFLAVAAALILVVPVSLVALMVRLTSPGPVLYWSDRVGRHNKLFKMPKFRSMRVGTPAVATHLLADPTTYLTPIGSFLRKSSLDELPQLWSILTGDMSFVGPRPALFNQHDLIELRTRFGVHELVPGLTGWAQINGRDELPIPDKVKLDVAYLQQQTLWFDIRILWLTFVKVIRRDGVAH
;
A
#
# COMPACT_ATOMS: atom_id res chain seq x y z
N MET A 1 -1.25 9.09 -20.28
CA MET A 1 0.11 9.46 -19.82
C MET A 1 0.47 8.79 -18.49
N LYS A 2 -0.28 9.00 -17.41
CA LYS A 2 -0.01 8.40 -16.08
C LYS A 2 0.27 6.89 -16.11
N ARG A 3 -0.59 6.10 -16.76
CA ARG A 3 -0.41 4.65 -16.88
C ARG A 3 0.93 4.23 -17.50
N MET A 4 1.38 4.93 -18.52
CA MET A 4 2.65 4.63 -19.20
C MET A 4 3.85 4.98 -18.32
N PHE A 5 3.74 6.09 -17.57
CA PHE A 5 4.72 6.45 -16.55
C PHE A 5 4.79 5.40 -15.44
N ASP A 6 3.64 4.95 -14.92
CA ASP A 6 3.58 3.88 -13.91
C ASP A 6 4.22 2.59 -14.41
N LEU A 7 3.95 2.18 -15.67
CA LEU A 7 4.54 0.98 -16.25
C LEU A 7 6.06 1.10 -16.41
N PHE A 8 6.54 2.22 -16.95
CA PHE A 8 7.98 2.47 -17.08
C PHE A 8 8.69 2.42 -15.73
N LEU A 9 8.14 3.12 -14.73
CA LEU A 9 8.73 3.16 -13.39
C LEU A 9 8.63 1.81 -12.69
N ALA A 10 7.56 1.04 -12.88
CA ALA A 10 7.39 -0.28 -12.29
C ALA A 10 8.37 -1.29 -12.87
N VAL A 11 8.60 -1.27 -14.19
CA VAL A 11 9.61 -2.12 -14.84
C VAL A 11 11.01 -1.74 -14.39
N ALA A 12 11.35 -0.44 -14.37
CA ALA A 12 12.65 0.01 -13.87
C ALA A 12 12.88 -0.38 -12.41
N ALA A 13 11.87 -0.19 -11.54
CA ALA A 13 11.93 -0.60 -10.14
C ALA A 13 12.06 -2.12 -10.00
N ALA A 14 11.32 -2.91 -10.77
CA ALA A 14 11.39 -4.37 -10.73
C ALA A 14 12.79 -4.89 -11.12
N LEU A 15 13.42 -4.29 -12.13
CA LEU A 15 14.78 -4.65 -12.55
C LEU A 15 15.82 -4.32 -11.46
N ILE A 16 15.72 -3.13 -10.85
CA ILE A 16 16.64 -2.71 -9.77
C ILE A 16 16.42 -3.55 -8.50
N LEU A 17 15.16 -3.88 -8.19
CA LEU A 17 14.78 -4.52 -6.94
C LEU A 17 14.71 -6.05 -7.02
N VAL A 18 15.05 -6.67 -8.14
CA VAL A 18 14.96 -8.14 -8.31
C VAL A 18 15.77 -8.88 -7.25
N VAL A 19 16.99 -8.42 -6.95
CA VAL A 19 17.86 -9.02 -5.93
C VAL A 19 17.28 -8.85 -4.52
N PRO A 20 16.96 -7.63 -4.02
CA PRO A 20 16.40 -7.48 -2.68
C PRO A 20 15.04 -8.17 -2.52
N VAL A 21 14.18 -8.16 -3.56
CA VAL A 21 12.90 -8.90 -3.55
C VAL A 21 13.14 -10.40 -3.38
N SER A 22 14.11 -10.96 -4.11
CA SER A 22 14.45 -12.39 -4.02
C SER A 22 15.01 -12.77 -2.65
N LEU A 23 15.86 -11.90 -2.07
CA LEU A 23 16.39 -12.10 -0.71
C LEU A 23 15.29 -12.07 0.34
N VAL A 24 14.39 -11.08 0.27
CA VAL A 24 13.25 -11.00 1.20
C VAL A 24 12.33 -12.22 1.04
N ALA A 25 12.06 -12.65 -0.20
CA ALA A 25 11.28 -13.86 -0.47
C ALA A 25 11.90 -15.11 0.18
N LEU A 26 13.22 -15.27 0.06
CA LEU A 26 13.97 -16.34 0.70
C LEU A 26 13.90 -16.26 2.23
N MET A 27 14.13 -15.07 2.81
CA MET A 27 14.04 -14.86 4.26
C MET A 27 12.65 -15.23 4.80
N VAL A 28 11.57 -14.83 4.12
CA VAL A 28 10.20 -15.19 4.50
C VAL A 28 9.99 -16.70 4.43
N ARG A 29 10.48 -17.35 3.36
CA ARG A 29 10.36 -18.81 3.18
C ARG A 29 11.09 -19.60 4.26
N LEU A 30 12.27 -19.14 4.67
CA LEU A 30 13.11 -19.82 5.66
C LEU A 30 12.65 -19.59 7.11
N THR A 31 12.01 -18.46 7.39
CA THR A 31 11.65 -18.06 8.77
C THR A 31 10.19 -18.34 9.15
N SER A 32 9.34 -18.70 8.18
CA SER A 32 7.91 -18.90 8.43
C SER A 32 7.31 -20.00 7.52
N PRO A 33 6.56 -20.97 8.08
CA PRO A 33 5.89 -21.99 7.28
C PRO A 33 4.77 -21.41 6.41
N GLY A 34 4.58 -21.98 5.21
CA GLY A 34 3.54 -21.60 4.23
C GLY A 34 4.05 -20.76 3.04
N PRO A 35 3.15 -20.18 2.22
CA PRO A 35 3.48 -19.40 1.02
C PRO A 35 4.22 -18.08 1.29
N VAL A 36 5.16 -17.67 0.44
CA VAL A 36 5.92 -16.42 0.62
C VAL A 36 5.03 -15.17 0.56
N LEU A 37 4.01 -15.20 -0.30
CA LEU A 37 3.08 -14.10 -0.51
C LEU A 37 1.79 -14.29 0.28
N TYR A 38 1.28 -13.18 0.80
CA TYR A 38 -0.07 -13.03 1.32
C TYR A 38 -0.88 -12.14 0.35
N TRP A 39 -2.12 -12.53 0.07
CA TRP A 39 -3.00 -11.80 -0.84
C TRP A 39 -4.14 -11.17 -0.05
N SER A 40 -4.15 -9.83 0.02
CA SER A 40 -5.19 -9.07 0.72
C SER A 40 -6.27 -8.64 -0.26
N ASP A 41 -7.55 -8.87 0.08
CA ASP A 41 -8.66 -8.24 -0.63
C ASP A 41 -8.70 -6.74 -0.35
N ARG A 42 -8.70 -5.96 -1.43
CA ARG A 42 -8.67 -4.50 -1.39
C ARG A 42 -9.67 -3.92 -2.36
N VAL A 43 -10.15 -2.73 -2.03
CA VAL A 43 -11.06 -1.96 -2.89
C VAL A 43 -10.24 -1.14 -3.87
N GLY A 44 -10.45 -1.43 -5.16
CA GLY A 44 -9.85 -0.73 -6.29
C GLY A 44 -10.79 0.28 -6.93
N ARG A 45 -10.46 0.65 -8.16
CA ARG A 45 -11.24 1.60 -8.97
C ARG A 45 -12.67 1.09 -9.17
N HIS A 46 -13.64 2.00 -9.12
CA HIS A 46 -15.08 1.74 -9.17
C HIS A 46 -15.56 0.74 -8.10
N ASN A 47 -14.91 0.76 -6.93
CA ASN A 47 -15.16 -0.16 -5.82
C ASN A 47 -14.99 -1.65 -6.15
N LYS A 48 -14.30 -1.99 -7.25
CA LYS A 48 -14.04 -3.38 -7.62
C LYS A 48 -12.96 -3.97 -6.72
N LEU A 49 -13.18 -5.18 -6.23
CA LEU A 49 -12.18 -5.89 -5.43
C LEU A 49 -11.03 -6.36 -6.31
N PHE A 50 -9.81 -6.25 -5.77
CA PHE A 50 -8.61 -6.85 -6.35
C PHE A 50 -7.74 -7.47 -5.26
N LYS A 51 -6.88 -8.40 -5.67
CA LYS A 51 -5.94 -9.09 -4.77
C LYS A 51 -4.62 -8.33 -4.75
N MET A 52 -4.30 -7.73 -3.61
CA MET A 52 -3.06 -6.99 -3.38
C MET A 52 -2.01 -7.89 -2.71
N PRO A 53 -0.92 -8.25 -3.41
CA PRO A 53 0.13 -9.10 -2.85
C PRO A 53 1.03 -8.34 -1.88
N LYS A 54 1.43 -9.01 -0.81
CA LYS A 54 2.45 -8.59 0.15
C LYS A 54 3.34 -9.77 0.51
N PHE A 55 4.55 -9.52 0.98
CA PHE A 55 5.29 -10.57 1.67
C PHE A 55 4.61 -10.90 3.00
N ARG A 56 4.59 -12.18 3.35
CA ARG A 56 4.00 -12.61 4.61
C ARG A 56 4.83 -12.12 5.81
N SER A 57 4.31 -11.14 6.52
CA SER A 57 4.84 -10.67 7.81
C SER A 57 4.06 -11.20 9.02
N MET A 58 2.93 -11.86 8.81
CA MET A 58 2.07 -12.41 9.87
C MET A 58 1.84 -13.91 9.69
N ARG A 59 1.62 -14.64 10.78
CA ARG A 59 1.41 -16.09 10.81
C ARG A 59 0.12 -16.46 10.07
N VAL A 60 0.10 -17.68 9.51
CA VAL A 60 -1.12 -18.23 8.90
C VAL A 60 -2.23 -18.31 9.94
N GLY A 61 -3.47 -17.95 9.55
CA GLY A 61 -4.62 -17.89 10.46
C GLY A 61 -4.84 -16.54 11.15
N THR A 62 -4.01 -15.52 10.86
CA THR A 62 -4.25 -14.16 11.36
C THR A 62 -5.58 -13.60 10.82
N PRO A 63 -6.45 -13.00 11.67
CA PRO A 63 -7.70 -12.38 11.22
C PRO A 63 -7.50 -11.27 10.18
N ALA A 64 -8.36 -11.22 9.17
CA ALA A 64 -8.30 -10.25 8.07
C ALA A 64 -8.91 -8.88 8.46
N VAL A 65 -8.37 -8.24 9.49
CA VAL A 65 -8.76 -6.91 9.98
C VAL A 65 -7.60 -5.93 9.89
N ALA A 66 -7.89 -4.63 10.01
CA ALA A 66 -6.82 -3.64 10.13
C ALA A 66 -5.96 -3.93 11.37
N THR A 67 -4.64 -3.79 11.26
CA THR A 67 -3.72 -4.19 12.35
C THR A 67 -4.02 -3.46 13.66
N HIS A 68 -4.40 -2.18 13.60
CA HIS A 68 -4.73 -1.39 14.80
C HIS A 68 -6.01 -1.86 15.52
N LEU A 69 -6.77 -2.80 14.93
CA LEU A 69 -7.94 -3.42 15.54
C LEU A 69 -7.62 -4.77 16.21
N LEU A 70 -6.40 -5.30 16.07
CA LEU A 70 -5.99 -6.51 16.75
C LEU A 70 -5.58 -6.19 18.20
N ALA A 71 -6.07 -6.97 19.16
CA ALA A 71 -5.78 -6.79 20.58
C ALA A 71 -4.28 -6.91 20.90
N ASP A 72 -3.60 -7.87 20.27
CA ASP A 72 -2.14 -7.98 20.29
C ASP A 72 -1.63 -8.39 18.89
N PRO A 73 -1.24 -7.41 18.04
CA PRO A 73 -0.70 -7.70 16.72
C PRO A 73 0.63 -8.49 16.76
N THR A 74 1.37 -8.43 17.87
CA THR A 74 2.72 -8.99 17.96
C THR A 74 2.71 -10.52 18.00
N THR A 75 1.68 -11.10 18.62
CA THR A 75 1.45 -12.56 18.67
C THR A 75 1.34 -13.19 17.28
N TYR A 76 0.83 -12.43 16.32
CA TYR A 76 0.64 -12.86 14.94
C TYR A 76 1.85 -12.60 14.06
N LEU A 77 2.93 -11.95 14.52
CA LEU A 77 4.09 -11.69 13.66
C LEU A 77 4.92 -12.96 13.39
N THR A 78 5.47 -13.02 12.18
CA THR A 78 6.59 -13.94 11.88
C THR A 78 7.88 -13.43 12.53
N PRO A 79 8.93 -14.25 12.68
CA PRO A 79 10.19 -13.82 13.31
C PRO A 79 10.80 -12.55 12.70
N ILE A 80 10.71 -12.41 11.38
CA ILE A 80 11.17 -11.22 10.64
C ILE A 80 10.04 -10.22 10.34
N GLY A 81 8.81 -10.49 10.76
CA GLY A 81 7.62 -9.74 10.37
C GLY A 81 7.66 -8.28 10.82
N SER A 82 8.16 -8.02 12.02
CA SER A 82 8.34 -6.64 12.53
C SER A 82 9.32 -5.85 11.66
N PHE A 83 10.44 -6.45 11.26
CA PHE A 83 11.42 -5.83 10.39
C PHE A 83 10.84 -5.52 9.00
N LEU A 84 10.12 -6.46 8.39
CA LEU A 84 9.52 -6.27 7.07
C LEU A 84 8.56 -5.09 7.04
N ARG A 85 7.72 -4.95 8.08
CA ARG A 85 6.73 -3.87 8.18
C ARG A 85 7.38 -2.51 8.45
N LYS A 86 8.34 -2.46 9.38
CA LYS A 86 9.09 -1.22 9.71
C LYS A 86 9.87 -0.68 8.52
N SER A 87 10.43 -1.57 7.71
CA SER A 87 11.17 -1.22 6.50
C SER A 87 10.29 -1.06 5.27
N SER A 88 8.98 -1.36 5.37
CA SER A 88 8.04 -1.44 4.24
C SER A 88 8.45 -2.41 3.13
N LEU A 89 9.39 -3.33 3.42
CA LEU A 89 9.82 -4.36 2.49
C LEU A 89 8.68 -5.34 2.19
N ASP A 90 7.71 -5.49 3.10
CA ASP A 90 6.53 -6.33 2.88
C ASP A 90 5.66 -5.87 1.70
N GLU A 91 5.81 -4.62 1.27
CA GLU A 91 4.99 -4.02 0.22
C GLU A 91 5.57 -4.15 -1.18
N LEU A 92 6.82 -4.59 -1.32
CA LEU A 92 7.49 -4.74 -2.63
C LEU A 92 6.69 -5.58 -3.65
N PRO A 93 5.98 -6.67 -3.27
CA PRO A 93 5.17 -7.43 -4.22
C PRO A 93 4.05 -6.62 -4.87
N GLN A 94 3.61 -5.49 -4.29
CA GLN A 94 2.58 -4.62 -4.86
C GLN A 94 3.00 -4.01 -6.21
N LEU A 95 4.29 -4.01 -6.57
CA LEU A 95 4.73 -3.68 -7.94
C LEU A 95 4.00 -4.53 -8.99
N TRP A 96 3.65 -5.78 -8.66
CA TRP A 96 2.81 -6.62 -9.52
C TRP A 96 1.45 -5.99 -9.80
N SER A 97 0.75 -5.48 -8.76
CA SER A 97 -0.53 -4.80 -8.92
C SER A 97 -0.43 -3.51 -9.74
N ILE A 98 0.74 -2.85 -9.71
CA ILE A 98 1.00 -1.73 -10.61
C ILE A 98 1.17 -2.26 -12.04
N LEU A 99 1.93 -3.33 -12.27
CA LEU A 99 2.09 -3.91 -13.61
C LEU A 99 0.78 -4.41 -14.22
N THR A 100 -0.10 -5.05 -13.43
CA THR A 100 -1.42 -5.53 -13.90
C THR A 100 -2.44 -4.40 -14.09
N GLY A 101 -2.23 -3.25 -13.46
CA GLY A 101 -3.08 -2.06 -13.61
C GLY A 101 -4.17 -1.92 -12.55
N ASP A 102 -4.17 -2.77 -11.53
CA ASP A 102 -5.03 -2.64 -10.36
C ASP A 102 -4.63 -1.46 -9.47
N MET A 103 -3.34 -1.11 -9.50
CA MET A 103 -2.74 -0.02 -8.74
C MET A 103 -1.91 0.92 -9.63
N SER A 104 -1.60 2.09 -9.06
CA SER A 104 -0.67 3.09 -9.56
C SER A 104 0.40 3.35 -8.50
N PHE A 105 1.51 4.01 -8.84
CA PHE A 105 2.45 4.46 -7.81
C PHE A 105 1.81 5.50 -6.89
N VAL A 106 1.02 6.41 -7.46
CA VAL A 106 0.36 7.50 -6.74
C VAL A 106 -1.15 7.42 -6.89
N GLY A 107 -1.85 7.46 -5.76
CA GLY A 107 -3.29 7.41 -5.64
C GLY A 107 -3.75 7.16 -4.19
N PRO A 108 -5.06 7.18 -3.91
CA PRO A 108 -5.59 6.86 -2.60
C PRO A 108 -5.15 5.45 -2.16
N ARG A 109 -4.78 5.28 -0.88
CA ARG A 109 -4.42 3.95 -0.35
C ARG A 109 -5.61 2.99 -0.53
N PRO A 110 -5.43 1.78 -1.09
CA PRO A 110 -6.51 0.81 -1.22
C PRO A 110 -7.12 0.48 0.16
N ALA A 111 -8.43 0.70 0.31
CA ALA A 111 -9.14 0.33 1.53
C ALA A 111 -9.22 -1.21 1.65
N LEU A 112 -9.28 -1.72 2.88
CA LEU A 112 -9.69 -3.11 3.10
C LEU A 112 -11.16 -3.27 2.70
N PHE A 113 -11.53 -4.46 2.22
CA PHE A 113 -12.91 -4.76 1.78
C PHE A 113 -13.96 -4.54 2.89
N ASN A 114 -13.57 -4.60 4.17
CA ASN A 114 -14.43 -4.44 5.34
C ASN A 114 -14.43 -3.02 5.95
N GLN A 115 -13.80 -2.03 5.30
CA GLN A 115 -13.81 -0.63 5.75
C GLN A 115 -14.98 0.15 5.15
N HIS A 116 -16.21 -0.25 5.48
CA HIS A 116 -17.44 0.26 4.86
C HIS A 116 -17.54 1.79 4.90
N ASP A 117 -17.28 2.42 6.05
CA ASP A 117 -17.37 3.89 6.21
C ASP A 117 -16.43 4.64 5.27
N LEU A 118 -15.19 4.16 5.11
CA LEU A 118 -14.21 4.76 4.21
C LEU A 118 -14.60 4.57 2.74
N ILE A 119 -15.11 3.38 2.39
CA ILE A 119 -15.54 3.04 1.04
C ILE A 119 -16.73 3.91 0.64
N GLU A 120 -17.74 4.01 1.49
CA GLU A 120 -18.94 4.81 1.23
C GLU A 120 -18.58 6.29 1.07
N LEU A 121 -17.79 6.84 1.99
CA LEU A 121 -17.41 8.25 1.94
C LEU A 121 -16.58 8.58 0.70
N ARG A 122 -15.63 7.72 0.32
CA ARG A 122 -14.87 7.86 -0.94
C ARG A 122 -15.77 7.79 -2.17
N THR A 123 -16.76 6.91 -2.16
CA THR A 123 -17.72 6.79 -3.27
C THR A 123 -18.56 8.06 -3.41
N ARG A 124 -19.07 8.58 -2.29
CA ARG A 124 -19.87 9.81 -2.22
C ARG A 124 -19.16 11.02 -2.84
N PHE A 125 -17.83 11.09 -2.70
CA PHE A 125 -17.02 12.19 -3.24
C PHE A 125 -16.26 11.85 -4.53
N GLY A 126 -16.61 10.76 -5.23
CA GLY A 126 -16.00 10.41 -6.52
C GLY A 126 -14.58 9.82 -6.44
N VAL A 127 -13.97 9.71 -5.26
CA VAL A 127 -12.60 9.18 -5.08
C VAL A 127 -12.44 7.76 -5.63
N HIS A 128 -13.50 6.95 -5.58
CA HIS A 128 -13.52 5.60 -6.15
C HIS A 128 -13.21 5.54 -7.66
N GLU A 129 -13.27 6.63 -8.41
CA GLU A 129 -12.89 6.68 -9.83
C GLU A 129 -11.36 6.64 -10.05
N LEU A 130 -10.58 6.94 -9.01
CA LEU A 130 -9.12 6.88 -9.07
C LEU A 130 -8.62 5.44 -9.02
N VAL A 131 -7.53 5.16 -9.74
CA VAL A 131 -6.74 3.95 -9.47
C VAL A 131 -6.06 4.16 -8.10
N PRO A 132 -6.19 3.21 -7.16
CA PRO A 132 -5.54 3.34 -5.88
C PRO A 132 -4.00 3.29 -6.01
N GLY A 133 -3.31 3.84 -5.02
CA GLY A 133 -1.87 4.06 -5.06
C GLY A 133 -1.08 3.28 -4.01
N LEU A 134 0.18 2.97 -4.34
CA LEU A 134 1.18 2.57 -3.35
C LEU A 134 1.37 3.68 -2.30
N THR A 135 1.56 4.91 -2.76
CA THR A 135 1.56 6.15 -1.97
C THR A 135 0.49 7.11 -2.48
N GLY A 136 0.25 8.22 -1.79
CA GLY A 136 -0.78 9.19 -2.12
C GLY A 136 -0.73 10.43 -1.23
N TRP A 137 -1.58 11.41 -1.55
CA TRP A 137 -1.61 12.69 -0.84
C TRP A 137 -1.97 12.52 0.65
N ALA A 138 -2.95 11.66 0.96
CA ALA A 138 -3.27 11.32 2.35
C ALA A 138 -2.11 10.59 3.06
N GLN A 139 -1.40 9.70 2.35
CA GLN A 139 -0.28 8.94 2.91
C GLN A 139 0.89 9.83 3.33
N ILE A 140 1.18 10.90 2.59
CA ILE A 140 2.26 11.81 2.96
C ILE A 140 1.86 12.81 4.07
N ASN A 141 0.56 13.16 4.18
CA ASN A 141 0.05 14.19 5.10
C ASN A 141 -0.51 13.64 6.44
N GLY A 142 -0.32 12.36 6.75
CA GLY A 142 -0.73 11.79 8.05
C GLY A 142 -1.02 10.29 8.02
N ARG A 143 -1.14 9.69 6.83
CA ARG A 143 -1.09 8.23 6.65
C ARG A 143 -2.22 7.52 7.42
N ASP A 144 -1.89 6.70 8.41
CA ASP A 144 -2.87 5.95 9.20
C ASP A 144 -3.41 6.71 10.41
N GLU A 145 -2.78 7.83 10.79
CA GLU A 145 -3.20 8.67 11.94
C GLU A 145 -4.39 9.59 11.61
N LEU A 146 -4.70 9.75 10.32
CA LEU A 146 -5.79 10.62 9.86
C LEU A 146 -7.16 10.00 10.14
N PRO A 147 -8.10 10.74 10.76
CA PRO A 147 -9.51 10.39 10.77
C PRO A 147 -10.04 10.19 9.33
N ILE A 148 -11.01 9.29 9.17
CA ILE A 148 -11.59 8.96 7.85
C ILE A 148 -12.03 10.22 7.08
N PRO A 149 -12.73 11.21 7.67
CA PRO A 149 -13.13 12.42 6.95
C PRO A 149 -11.95 13.21 6.39
N ASP A 150 -10.87 13.37 7.16
CA ASP A 150 -9.71 14.15 6.72
C ASP A 150 -8.87 13.39 5.67
N LYS A 151 -8.80 12.07 5.80
CA LYS A 151 -8.23 11.19 4.78
C LYS A 151 -8.97 11.36 3.45
N VAL A 152 -10.30 11.36 3.47
CA VAL A 152 -11.11 11.55 2.26
C VAL A 152 -10.97 12.97 1.70
N LYS A 153 -10.90 14.02 2.54
CA LYS A 153 -10.61 15.39 2.06
C LYS A 153 -9.31 15.46 1.25
N LEU A 154 -8.25 14.80 1.73
CA LEU A 154 -6.97 14.75 1.02
C LEU A 154 -7.05 13.92 -0.26
N ASP A 155 -7.80 12.81 -0.24
CA ASP A 155 -8.04 12.01 -1.45
C ASP A 155 -8.84 12.81 -2.50
N VAL A 156 -9.81 13.63 -2.08
CA VAL A 156 -10.58 14.54 -2.97
C VAL A 156 -9.68 15.65 -3.51
N ALA A 157 -8.80 16.23 -2.70
CA ALA A 157 -7.83 17.22 -3.16
C ALA A 157 -6.91 16.62 -4.24
N TYR A 158 -6.49 15.35 -4.07
CA TYR A 158 -5.74 14.64 -5.10
C TYR A 158 -6.56 14.40 -6.37
N LEU A 159 -7.83 13.97 -6.25
CA LEU A 159 -8.75 13.81 -7.38
C LEU A 159 -8.83 15.09 -8.23
N GLN A 160 -8.92 16.26 -7.59
CA GLN A 160 -9.08 17.55 -8.26
C GLN A 160 -7.78 18.10 -8.88
N GLN A 161 -6.61 17.73 -8.33
CA GLN A 161 -5.32 18.31 -8.71
C GLN A 161 -4.40 17.32 -9.44
N GLN A 162 -4.93 16.13 -9.79
CA GLN A 162 -4.13 15.04 -10.34
C GLN A 162 -3.44 15.46 -11.64
N THR A 163 -2.12 15.63 -11.56
CA THR A 163 -1.23 15.88 -12.69
C THR A 163 0.03 15.05 -12.52
N LEU A 164 0.76 14.80 -13.60
CA LEU A 164 2.02 14.06 -13.54
C LEU A 164 3.05 14.75 -12.63
N TRP A 165 3.09 16.09 -12.64
CA TRP A 165 3.96 16.85 -11.76
C TRP A 165 3.59 16.68 -10.28
N PHE A 166 2.29 16.65 -9.97
CA PHE A 166 1.84 16.40 -8.61
C PHE A 166 2.17 14.97 -8.14
N ASP A 167 2.08 13.97 -9.03
CA ASP A 167 2.53 12.61 -8.75
C ASP A 167 4.03 12.56 -8.43
N ILE A 168 4.87 13.22 -9.23
CA ILE A 168 6.33 13.31 -9.00
C ILE A 168 6.61 13.97 -7.64
N ARG A 169 5.90 15.04 -7.29
CA ARG A 169 6.01 15.69 -5.98
C ARG A 169 5.65 14.71 -4.85
N ILE A 170 4.57 13.95 -4.98
CA ILE A 170 4.16 12.96 -3.96
C ILE A 170 5.21 11.86 -3.82
N LEU A 171 5.77 11.37 -4.92
CA LEU A 171 6.85 10.37 -4.91
C LEU A 171 8.11 10.91 -4.20
N TRP A 172 8.51 12.15 -4.51
CA TRP A 172 9.64 12.79 -3.83
C TRP A 172 9.41 12.95 -2.33
N LEU A 173 8.25 13.46 -1.93
CA LEU A 173 7.89 13.59 -0.51
C LEU A 173 7.84 12.24 0.20
N THR A 174 7.36 11.20 -0.50
CA THR A 174 7.37 9.82 0.02
C THR A 174 8.79 9.33 0.26
N PHE A 175 9.70 9.54 -0.69
CA PHE A 175 11.12 9.17 -0.56
C PHE A 175 11.78 9.86 0.63
N VAL A 176 11.59 11.18 0.77
CA VAL A 176 12.12 11.96 1.91
C VAL A 176 11.57 11.41 3.24
N LYS A 177 10.27 11.12 3.32
CA LYS A 177 9.62 10.61 4.53
C LYS A 177 10.15 9.22 4.93
N VAL A 178 10.37 8.33 3.96
CA VAL A 178 10.95 6.99 4.20
C VAL A 178 12.39 7.10 4.70
N ILE A 179 13.21 7.99 4.13
CA ILE A 179 14.60 8.20 4.58
C ILE A 179 14.65 8.77 5.99
N ARG A 180 13.80 9.75 6.30
CA ARG A 180 13.75 10.39 7.63
C ARG A 180 13.11 9.52 8.71
N ARG A 181 12.43 8.42 8.32
CA ARG A 181 11.60 7.57 9.20
C ARG A 181 10.45 8.35 9.88
N ASP A 182 10.04 9.49 9.32
CA ASP A 182 8.99 10.33 9.89
C ASP A 182 7.61 9.66 9.76
N GLY A 183 6.91 9.46 10.88
CA GLY A 183 5.55 8.90 10.91
C GLY A 183 5.46 7.39 10.71
N VAL A 184 6.54 6.63 10.97
CA VAL A 184 6.45 5.18 11.21
C VAL A 184 6.11 4.97 12.70
N ALA A 185 4.86 5.25 13.07
CA ALA A 185 4.34 4.89 14.38
C ALA A 185 3.97 3.40 14.37
N HIS A 186 4.55 2.64 15.30
CA HIS A 186 4.07 1.32 15.71
C HIS A 186 3.89 1.34 17.22
#